data_AF-A0A3D5QDP2-F1
#
_entry.id   AF-A0A3D5QDP2-F1
#
_cell.length_a   1.000
_cell.length_b   1.000
_cell.length_c   1.000
_cell.angle_alpha   90.00
_cell.angle_beta   90.00
_cell.angle_gamma   90.00
#
_symmetry.space_group_name_H-M   'P 1'
#
loop_
_entity.id
_entity.type
_entity.pdbx_description
1 polymer ?
#
loop_
_entity_poly.entity_id
_entity_poly.type
_entity_poly.pdbx_seq_one_letter_code
_entity_poly.pdbx_strand_id
1 'polypeptide(L)'
;ILPEAVDIKQEEDEHEHTLLNMIKEERLEYVGSIVLGLNDALVELTGALAGLTFALQNTDLIALTGLITGIAASFSMAASEYLSTAAESSKKYAVKSSLYTGSAYILTVFLLILPYLLMHNPFLSLLTTIIIAILIIAFFNFYVSVAKDLNFIKRFTEMSVISLGVALLTFVISFGIRSFW
;
A
#
# COMPACT_ATOMS: atom_id res chain seq x y z
N ILE A 1 7.96 43.52 -35.01
CA ILE A 1 7.44 42.70 -33.91
C ILE A 1 7.34 43.63 -32.72
N LEU A 2 6.16 43.79 -32.12
CA LEU A 2 5.96 44.69 -30.98
C LEU A 2 6.73 44.13 -29.78
N PRO A 3 7.64 44.89 -29.15
CA PRO A 3 8.47 44.39 -28.05
C PRO A 3 7.62 43.91 -26.85
N GLU A 4 6.51 44.59 -26.56
CA GLU A 4 5.54 44.22 -25.52
C GLU A 4 4.93 42.82 -25.73
N ALA A 5 4.81 42.36 -26.99
CA ALA A 5 4.27 41.03 -27.28
C ALA A 5 5.27 39.90 -26.99
N VAL A 6 6.57 40.20 -26.92
CA VAL A 6 7.61 39.22 -26.56
C VAL A 6 7.64 39.01 -25.05
N ASP A 7 7.52 40.10 -24.27
CA ASP A 7 7.50 40.03 -22.81
C ASP A 7 6.26 39.28 -22.29
N ILE A 8 5.08 39.59 -22.85
CA ILE A 8 3.83 38.87 -22.49
C ILE A 8 3.95 37.38 -22.82
N LYS A 9 4.55 37.02 -23.96
CA LYS A 9 4.73 35.62 -24.32
C LYS A 9 5.61 34.88 -23.32
N GLN A 10 6.71 35.50 -22.88
CA GLN A 10 7.61 34.86 -21.94
C GLN A 10 6.96 34.70 -20.55
N GLU A 11 6.16 35.68 -20.13
CA GLU A 11 5.39 35.60 -18.87
C GLU A 11 4.30 34.51 -18.93
N GLU A 12 3.64 34.32 -20.09
CA GLU A 12 2.69 33.22 -20.34
C GLU A 12 3.39 31.85 -20.34
N ASP A 13 4.55 31.73 -21.00
CA ASP A 13 5.32 30.48 -21.03
C ASP A 13 5.76 30.07 -19.59
N GLU A 14 6.18 31.03 -18.76
CA GLU A 14 6.53 30.79 -17.34
C GLU A 14 5.30 30.41 -16.49
N HIS A 15 4.16 31.05 -16.71
CA HIS A 15 2.90 30.69 -16.05
C HIS A 15 2.43 29.29 -16.42
N GLU A 16 2.47 28.93 -17.71
CA GLU A 16 2.08 27.60 -18.19
C GLU A 16 2.96 26.52 -17.55
N HIS A 17 4.27 26.75 -17.48
CA HIS A 17 5.19 25.84 -16.79
C HIS A 17 4.85 25.65 -15.30
N THR A 18 4.48 26.73 -14.61
CA THR A 18 4.09 26.67 -13.20
C THR A 18 2.80 25.86 -13.01
N LEU A 19 1.78 26.10 -13.83
CA LEU A 19 0.52 25.36 -13.78
C LEU A 19 0.71 23.86 -14.10
N LEU A 20 1.53 23.54 -15.10
CA LEU A 20 1.87 22.16 -15.43
C LEU A 20 2.59 21.44 -14.28
N ASN A 21 3.46 22.14 -13.56
CA ASN A 21 4.16 21.58 -12.41
C ASN A 21 3.21 21.30 -11.25
N MET A 22 2.26 22.21 -10.96
CA MET A 22 1.24 21.99 -9.93
C MET A 22 0.36 20.77 -10.22
N ILE A 23 -0.02 20.55 -11.48
CA ILE A 23 -0.82 19.36 -11.89
C ILE A 23 -0.01 18.07 -11.71
N LYS A 24 1.29 18.09 -12.04
CA LYS A 24 2.17 16.94 -11.85
C LYS A 24 2.33 16.59 -10.37
N GLU A 25 2.49 17.60 -9.52
CA GLU A 25 2.61 17.44 -8.07
C GLU A 25 1.37 16.78 -7.48
N GLU A 26 0.16 17.26 -7.81
CA GLU A 26 -1.10 16.66 -7.35
C GLU A 26 -1.19 15.16 -7.72
N ARG A 27 -0.81 14.79 -8.96
CA ARG A 27 -0.81 13.38 -9.37
C ARG A 27 0.26 12.55 -8.65
N LEU A 28 1.42 13.14 -8.40
CA LEU A 28 2.54 12.47 -7.74
C LEU A 28 2.22 12.17 -6.27
N GLU A 29 1.51 13.07 -5.60
CA GLU A 29 0.98 12.90 -4.25
C GLU A 29 -0.03 11.76 -4.18
N TYR A 30 -1.02 11.72 -5.09
CA TYR A 30 -2.00 10.62 -5.10
C TYR A 30 -1.35 9.25 -5.33
N VAL A 31 -0.35 9.17 -6.21
CA VAL A 31 0.44 7.95 -6.37
C VAL A 31 1.19 7.62 -5.08
N GLY A 32 1.65 8.63 -4.34
CA GLY A 32 2.23 8.47 -3.00
C GLY A 32 1.25 7.83 -2.02
N SER A 33 0.04 8.35 -1.91
CA SER A 33 -1.01 7.85 -1.00
C SER A 33 -1.39 6.39 -1.28
N ILE A 34 -1.55 6.04 -2.56
CA ILE A 34 -1.81 4.65 -2.98
C ILE A 34 -0.67 3.73 -2.54
N VAL A 35 0.56 4.15 -2.80
CA VAL A 35 1.76 3.35 -2.50
C VAL A 35 1.95 3.18 -0.99
N LEU A 36 1.66 4.23 -0.21
CA LEU A 36 1.67 4.17 1.24
C LEU A 36 0.69 3.10 1.73
N GLY A 37 -0.58 3.18 1.30
CA GLY A 37 -1.64 2.25 1.69
C GLY A 37 -1.34 0.79 1.36
N LEU A 38 -0.83 0.54 0.14
CA LEU A 38 -0.44 -0.80 -0.30
C LEU A 38 0.73 -1.37 0.48
N ASN A 39 1.78 -0.57 0.68
CA ASN A 39 2.99 -1.01 1.35
C ASN A 39 2.71 -1.40 2.80
N ASP A 40 1.90 -0.59 3.50
CA ASP A 40 1.51 -0.87 4.88
C ASP A 40 0.66 -2.14 4.97
N ALA A 41 -0.38 -2.24 4.13
CA ALA A 41 -1.22 -3.43 4.05
C ALA A 41 -0.42 -4.71 3.76
N LEU A 42 0.53 -4.65 2.83
CA LEU A 42 1.36 -5.79 2.47
C LEU A 42 2.21 -6.28 3.64
N VAL A 43 2.84 -5.38 4.39
CA VAL A 43 3.68 -5.76 5.52
C VAL A 43 2.82 -6.25 6.68
N GLU A 44 1.78 -5.49 7.04
CA GLU A 44 0.89 -5.78 8.18
C GLU A 44 0.10 -7.08 7.97
N LEU A 45 -0.61 -7.23 6.84
CA LEU A 45 -1.45 -8.41 6.61
C LEU A 45 -0.63 -9.67 6.32
N THR A 46 0.48 -9.59 5.60
CA THR A 46 1.34 -10.77 5.41
C THR A 46 1.90 -11.25 6.75
N GLY A 47 2.29 -10.30 7.60
CA GLY A 47 2.66 -10.55 9.00
C GLY A 47 1.57 -11.25 9.79
N ALA A 48 0.39 -10.64 9.84
CA ALA A 48 -0.75 -11.14 10.60
C ALA A 48 -1.21 -12.52 10.09
N LEU A 49 -1.35 -12.69 8.78
CA LEU A 49 -1.79 -13.96 8.18
C LEU A 49 -0.77 -15.08 8.43
N ALA A 50 0.54 -14.81 8.41
CA ALA A 50 1.55 -15.80 8.76
C ALA A 50 1.40 -16.28 10.21
N GLY A 51 1.25 -15.36 11.16
CA GLY A 51 1.01 -15.69 12.57
C GLY A 51 -0.31 -16.43 12.80
N LEU A 52 -1.41 -15.92 12.23
CA LEU A 52 -2.74 -16.54 12.30
C LEU A 52 -2.76 -17.93 11.68
N THR A 53 -2.05 -18.14 10.57
CA THR A 53 -1.91 -19.46 9.92
C THR A 53 -1.35 -20.48 10.89
N PHE A 54 -0.27 -20.11 11.58
CA PHE A 54 0.35 -21.02 12.52
C PHE A 54 -0.52 -21.24 13.76
N ALA A 55 -1.11 -20.17 14.31
CA ALA A 55 -1.88 -20.20 15.54
C ALA A 55 -3.20 -20.98 15.37
N LEU A 56 -3.97 -20.68 14.33
CA LEU A 56 -5.34 -21.15 14.16
C LEU A 56 -5.44 -22.43 13.33
N GLN A 57 -4.56 -22.60 12.32
CA GLN A 57 -4.56 -23.74 11.39
C GLN A 57 -5.93 -24.06 10.77
N ASN A 58 -6.83 -23.09 10.70
CA ASN A 58 -8.15 -23.20 10.13
C ASN A 58 -8.37 -22.03 9.17
N THR A 59 -8.53 -22.33 7.88
CA THR A 59 -8.59 -21.34 6.80
C THR A 59 -9.77 -20.40 6.94
N ASP A 60 -10.93 -20.87 7.40
CA ASP A 60 -12.13 -20.05 7.59
C ASP A 60 -11.95 -19.04 8.71
N LEU A 61 -11.39 -19.48 9.84
CA LEU A 61 -11.07 -18.58 10.96
C LEU A 61 -10.01 -17.55 10.58
N ILE A 62 -8.97 -17.98 9.85
CA ILE A 62 -7.92 -17.07 9.38
C ILE A 62 -8.50 -16.04 8.41
N ALA A 63 -9.34 -16.46 7.46
CA ALA A 63 -9.97 -15.56 6.51
C ALA A 63 -10.91 -14.56 7.20
N LEU A 64 -11.73 -15.02 8.15
CA LEU A 64 -12.63 -14.15 8.91
C LEU A 64 -11.86 -13.13 9.74
N THR A 65 -10.89 -13.58 10.53
CA THR A 65 -10.05 -12.70 11.36
C THR A 65 -9.25 -11.74 10.47
N GLY A 66 -8.63 -12.24 9.41
CA GLY A 66 -7.89 -11.43 8.45
C GLY A 66 -8.74 -10.36 7.79
N LEU A 67 -9.98 -10.67 7.39
CA LEU A 67 -10.88 -9.70 6.75
C LEU A 67 -11.29 -8.62 7.74
N ILE A 68 -11.70 -9.01 8.95
CA ILE A 68 -12.13 -8.05 9.98
C ILE A 68 -10.95 -7.13 10.34
N THR A 69 -9.78 -7.70 10.64
CA THR A 69 -8.59 -6.93 11.00
C THR A 69 -8.13 -6.05 9.83
N GLY A 70 -8.03 -6.59 8.62
CA GLY A 70 -7.56 -5.86 7.45
C GLY A 70 -8.51 -4.73 7.02
N ILE A 71 -9.82 -4.96 7.06
CA ILE A 71 -10.79 -3.90 6.77
C ILE A 71 -10.75 -2.82 7.85
N ALA A 72 -10.68 -3.19 9.13
CA ALA A 72 -10.54 -2.22 10.22
C ALA A 72 -9.25 -1.38 10.08
N ALA A 73 -8.13 -2.03 9.77
CA ALA A 73 -6.85 -1.36 9.51
C ALA A 73 -6.94 -0.41 8.31
N SER A 74 -7.58 -0.83 7.22
CA SER A 74 -7.77 0.03 6.03
C SER A 74 -8.54 1.32 6.33
N PHE A 75 -9.59 1.25 7.14
CA PHE A 75 -10.33 2.43 7.57
C PHE A 75 -9.51 3.29 8.52
N SER A 76 -8.75 2.68 9.44
CA SER A 76 -7.83 3.39 10.34
C SER A 76 -6.76 4.16 9.56
N MET A 77 -6.18 3.54 8.53
CA MET A 77 -5.16 4.17 7.69
C MET A 77 -5.76 5.27 6.81
N ALA A 78 -6.94 5.05 6.23
CA ALA A 78 -7.66 6.10 5.49
C ALA A 78 -7.98 7.30 6.38
N ALA A 79 -8.42 7.08 7.62
CA ALA A 79 -8.68 8.15 8.58
C ALA A 79 -7.38 8.88 8.97
N SER A 80 -6.30 8.15 9.19
CA SER A 80 -4.97 8.71 9.49
C SER A 80 -4.45 9.57 8.34
N GLU A 81 -4.58 9.09 7.10
CA GLU A 81 -4.20 9.83 5.90
C GLU A 81 -5.05 11.10 5.75
N TYR A 82 -6.37 11.00 5.95
CA TYR A 82 -7.25 12.17 5.91
C TYR A 82 -6.82 13.24 6.91
N LEU A 83 -6.55 12.84 8.16
CA LEU A 83 -6.16 13.78 9.22
C LEU A 83 -4.82 14.44 8.92
N SER A 84 -3.83 13.68 8.45
CA SER A 84 -2.51 14.18 8.08
C SER A 84 -2.59 15.15 6.91
N THR A 85 -3.22 14.76 5.80
CA THR A 85 -3.35 15.63 4.61
C THR A 85 -4.24 16.85 4.89
N ALA A 86 -5.25 16.74 5.77
CA ALA A 86 -6.09 17.88 6.13
C ALA A 86 -5.35 18.93 6.98
N ALA A 87 -4.29 18.55 7.67
CA ALA A 87 -3.45 19.47 8.44
C ALA A 87 -2.45 20.22 7.54
N GLU A 88 -1.97 19.59 6.47
CA GLU A 88 -0.91 20.13 5.61
C GLU A 88 -1.44 20.75 4.30
N SER A 89 -2.61 20.34 3.84
CA SER A 89 -3.14 20.68 2.51
C SER A 89 -4.62 21.09 2.54
N SER A 90 -5.34 20.94 1.43
CA SER A 90 -6.77 21.25 1.35
C SER A 90 -7.65 20.08 1.79
N LYS A 91 -8.83 20.38 2.34
CA LYS A 91 -9.84 19.37 2.67
C LYS A 91 -10.23 18.51 1.46
N LYS A 92 -10.26 19.08 0.25
CA LYS A 92 -10.58 18.34 -0.99
C LYS A 92 -9.48 17.32 -1.31
N TYR A 93 -8.22 17.68 -1.09
CA TYR A 93 -7.09 16.77 -1.27
C TYR A 93 -7.09 15.68 -0.21
N ALA A 94 -7.35 16.03 1.06
CA ALA A 94 -7.42 15.06 2.14
C ALA A 94 -8.48 13.97 1.91
N VAL A 95 -9.68 14.33 1.44
CA VAL A 95 -10.73 13.35 1.10
C VAL A 95 -10.28 12.44 -0.05
N LYS A 96 -9.64 12.98 -1.09
CA LYS A 96 -9.16 12.16 -2.20
C LYS A 96 -8.02 11.22 -1.76
N SER A 97 -7.04 11.74 -1.03
CA SER A 97 -5.88 10.97 -0.54
C SER A 97 -6.35 9.79 0.30
N SER A 98 -7.22 10.02 1.28
CA SER A 98 -7.74 8.97 2.14
C SER A 98 -8.56 7.91 1.41
N LEU A 99 -9.36 8.30 0.41
CA LEU A 99 -10.09 7.36 -0.43
C LEU A 99 -9.14 6.48 -1.26
N TYR A 100 -8.09 7.06 -1.85
CA TYR A 100 -7.09 6.30 -2.59
C TYR A 100 -6.31 5.34 -1.68
N THR A 101 -5.86 5.80 -0.50
CA THR A 101 -5.17 4.95 0.48
C THR A 101 -6.07 3.82 0.97
N GLY A 102 -7.29 4.14 1.41
CA GLY A 102 -8.23 3.14 1.93
C GLY A 102 -8.65 2.11 0.89
N SER A 103 -8.95 2.55 -0.34
CA SER A 103 -9.32 1.62 -1.43
C SER A 103 -8.16 0.72 -1.85
N ALA A 104 -6.94 1.26 -1.95
CA ALA A 104 -5.74 0.47 -2.23
C ALA A 104 -5.48 -0.57 -1.14
N TYR A 105 -5.65 -0.19 0.13
CA TYR A 105 -5.52 -1.09 1.27
C TYR A 105 -6.57 -2.21 1.22
N ILE A 106 -7.85 -1.87 1.08
CA ILE A 106 -8.95 -2.85 1.00
C ILE A 106 -8.71 -3.85 -0.13
N LEU A 107 -8.33 -3.36 -1.32
CA LEU A 107 -8.02 -4.23 -2.46
C LEU A 107 -6.89 -5.22 -2.11
N THR A 108 -5.84 -4.73 -1.45
CA THR A 108 -4.72 -5.57 -1.01
C THR A 108 -5.17 -6.63 -0.01
N VAL A 109 -5.99 -6.26 0.97
CA VAL A 109 -6.57 -7.20 1.96
C VAL A 109 -7.32 -8.32 1.25
N PHE A 110 -8.20 -7.98 0.30
CA PHE A 110 -8.94 -9.00 -0.45
C PHE A 110 -8.02 -9.92 -1.26
N LEU A 111 -7.01 -9.37 -1.94
CA LEU A 111 -6.05 -10.16 -2.72
C LEU A 111 -5.24 -11.12 -1.84
N LEU A 112 -4.79 -10.68 -0.67
CA LEU A 112 -3.98 -11.51 0.24
C LEU A 112 -4.79 -12.59 0.96
N ILE A 113 -6.08 -12.34 1.20
CA ILE A 113 -6.97 -13.30 1.89
C ILE A 113 -7.59 -14.30 0.91
N LEU A 114 -7.66 -13.98 -0.38
CA LEU A 114 -8.26 -14.84 -1.39
C LEU A 114 -7.80 -16.32 -1.32
N PRO A 115 -6.50 -16.65 -1.12
CA PRO A 115 -6.06 -18.04 -0.98
C PRO A 115 -6.65 -18.78 0.23
N TYR A 116 -6.99 -18.08 1.32
CA TYR A 116 -7.63 -18.67 2.50
C TYR A 116 -9.13 -18.91 2.28
N LEU A 117 -9.76 -18.17 1.35
CA LEU A 117 -11.16 -18.40 0.97
C LEU A 117 -11.32 -19.56 -0.02
N LEU A 118 -10.31 -19.82 -0.84
CA LEU A 118 -10.38 -20.81 -1.93
C LEU A 118 -9.79 -22.17 -1.55
N MET A 119 -8.91 -22.25 -0.55
CA MET A 119 -8.14 -23.44 -0.24
C MET A 119 -8.40 -23.88 1.20
N HIS A 120 -8.36 -25.20 1.45
CA HIS A 120 -8.60 -25.78 2.78
C HIS A 120 -7.31 -25.99 3.59
N ASN A 121 -6.14 -25.95 2.94
CA ASN A 121 -4.86 -26.16 3.62
C ASN A 121 -4.25 -24.81 4.01
N PRO A 122 -4.15 -24.49 5.32
CA PRO A 122 -3.72 -23.17 5.78
C PRO A 122 -2.28 -22.83 5.39
N PHE A 123 -1.36 -23.81 5.36
CA PHE A 123 0.02 -23.57 4.98
C PHE A 123 0.19 -23.38 3.47
N LEU A 124 -0.63 -24.07 2.66
CA LEU A 124 -0.66 -23.86 1.22
C LEU A 124 -1.29 -22.51 0.86
N SER A 125 -2.33 -22.09 1.58
CA SER A 125 -2.88 -20.73 1.49
C SER A 125 -1.81 -19.69 1.81
N LEU A 126 -1.04 -19.86 2.90
CA LEU A 126 0.04 -18.95 3.27
C LEU A 126 1.12 -18.84 2.19
N LEU A 127 1.59 -19.97 1.65
CA LEU A 127 2.58 -19.96 0.57
C LEU A 127 2.06 -19.18 -0.65
N THR A 128 0.80 -19.40 -1.01
CA THR A 128 0.14 -18.70 -2.13
C THR A 128 -0.01 -17.21 -1.84
N THR A 129 -0.39 -16.83 -0.62
CA THR A 129 -0.46 -15.43 -0.17
C THR A 129 0.89 -14.74 -0.24
N ILE A 130 1.97 -15.41 0.19
CA ILE A 130 3.34 -14.87 0.09
C ILE A 130 3.73 -14.64 -1.38
N ILE A 131 3.41 -15.57 -2.28
CA ILE A 131 3.67 -15.40 -3.71
C ILE A 131 2.88 -14.19 -4.25
N ILE A 132 1.60 -14.08 -3.92
CA ILE A 132 0.76 -12.93 -4.31
C ILE A 132 1.35 -11.64 -3.76
N ALA A 133 1.76 -11.59 -2.49
CA ALA A 133 2.38 -10.43 -1.87
C ALA A 133 3.65 -10.00 -2.63
N ILE A 134 4.55 -10.94 -2.95
CA ILE A 134 5.76 -10.66 -3.73
C ILE A 134 5.43 -10.12 -5.12
N LEU A 135 4.42 -10.67 -5.80
CA LEU A 135 3.99 -10.20 -7.11
C LEU A 135 3.39 -8.79 -7.04
N ILE A 136 2.60 -8.49 -6.01
CA ILE A 136 2.05 -7.14 -5.77
C ILE A 136 3.21 -6.17 -5.50
N ILE A 137 4.16 -6.52 -4.63
CA ILE A 137 5.36 -5.71 -4.34
C ILE A 137 6.15 -5.44 -5.63
N ALA A 138 6.36 -6.46 -6.48
CA ALA A 138 7.04 -6.31 -7.76
C ALA A 138 6.30 -5.38 -8.71
N PHE A 139 4.99 -5.61 -8.90
CA PHE A 139 4.16 -4.80 -9.80
C PHE A 139 4.15 -3.32 -9.39
N PHE A 140 3.89 -3.03 -8.11
CA PHE A 140 3.80 -1.65 -7.63
C PHE A 140 5.16 -0.96 -7.59
N ASN A 141 6.23 -1.63 -7.15
CA ASN A 141 7.55 -1.01 -7.20
C ASN A 141 8.02 -0.76 -8.62
N PHE A 142 7.65 -1.61 -9.59
CA PHE A 142 7.93 -1.36 -11.00
C PHE A 142 7.18 -0.11 -11.49
N TYR A 143 5.88 -0.01 -11.20
CA TYR A 143 5.08 1.16 -11.55
C TYR A 143 5.65 2.46 -10.96
N VAL A 144 6.01 2.45 -9.67
CA VAL A 144 6.60 3.61 -9.00
C VAL A 144 7.98 3.95 -9.54
N SER A 145 8.81 2.93 -9.82
CA SER A 145 10.13 3.12 -10.42
C SER A 145 10.03 3.85 -11.75
N VAL A 146 9.07 3.47 -12.60
CA VAL A 146 8.81 4.13 -13.89
C VAL A 146 8.21 5.53 -13.69
N ALA A 147 7.26 5.70 -12.78
CA ALA A 147 6.56 6.96 -12.59
C ALA A 147 7.39 8.04 -11.89
N LYS A 148 8.31 7.65 -11.00
CA LYS A 148 9.11 8.56 -10.16
C LYS A 148 10.62 8.51 -10.46
N ASP A 149 11.03 7.80 -11.50
CA ASP A 149 12.43 7.59 -11.89
C ASP A 149 13.32 7.08 -10.74
N LEU A 150 12.81 6.07 -10.02
CA LEU A 150 13.46 5.49 -8.84
C LEU A 150 14.03 4.10 -9.15
N ASN A 151 15.00 3.62 -8.35
CA ASN A 151 15.56 2.29 -8.55
C ASN A 151 14.59 1.17 -8.09
N PHE A 152 14.09 0.40 -9.06
CA PHE A 152 13.19 -0.73 -8.83
C PHE A 152 13.78 -1.79 -7.89
N ILE A 153 14.99 -2.29 -8.20
CA ILE A 153 15.60 -3.44 -7.52
C ILE A 153 15.81 -3.13 -6.04
N LYS A 154 16.29 -1.92 -5.73
CA LYS A 154 16.48 -1.47 -4.35
C LYS A 154 15.16 -1.52 -3.57
N ARG A 155 14.12 -0.85 -4.07
CA ARG A 155 12.83 -0.77 -3.38
C ARG A 155 12.10 -2.12 -3.27
N PHE A 156 12.13 -2.91 -4.34
CA PHE A 156 11.57 -4.26 -4.35
C PHE A 156 12.24 -5.13 -3.28
N THR A 157 13.58 -5.09 -3.20
CA THR A 157 14.34 -5.88 -2.22
C THR A 157 14.04 -5.41 -0.80
N GLU A 158 14.07 -4.09 -0.54
CA GLU A 158 13.74 -3.50 0.77
C GLU A 158 12.34 -3.94 1.24
N MET A 159 11.32 -3.73 0.40
CA MET A 159 9.94 -4.07 0.77
C MET A 159 9.72 -5.58 0.94
N SER A 160 10.32 -6.40 0.08
CA SER A 160 10.21 -7.87 0.20
C SER A 160 10.89 -8.37 1.46
N VAL A 161 12.08 -7.86 1.80
CA VAL A 161 12.80 -8.24 3.02
C VAL A 161 12.03 -7.81 4.26
N ILE A 162 11.47 -6.60 4.28
CA ILE A 162 10.65 -6.13 5.41
C ILE A 162 9.39 -7.00 5.56
N SER A 163 8.63 -7.21 4.49
CA SER A 163 7.38 -7.98 4.53
C SER A 163 7.61 -9.44 4.95
N LEU A 164 8.57 -10.12 4.31
CA LEU A 164 8.93 -11.51 4.66
C LEU A 164 9.56 -11.62 6.05
N GLY A 165 10.35 -10.62 6.45
CA GLY A 165 10.96 -10.56 7.77
C GLY A 165 9.90 -10.43 8.87
N VAL A 166 8.94 -9.52 8.70
CA VAL A 166 7.80 -9.38 9.64
C VAL A 166 6.97 -10.66 9.67
N ALA A 167 6.67 -11.27 8.52
CA ALA A 167 5.94 -12.54 8.44
C ALA A 167 6.65 -13.69 9.16
N LEU A 168 7.97 -13.79 9.02
CA LEU A 168 8.76 -14.79 9.75
C LEU A 168 8.73 -14.53 11.26
N LEU A 169 8.90 -13.28 11.68
CA LEU A 169 8.90 -12.91 13.09
C LEU A 169 7.54 -13.19 13.74
N THR A 170 6.44 -12.77 13.11
CA THR A 170 5.09 -13.04 13.63
C THR A 170 4.78 -14.53 13.66
N PHE A 171 5.20 -15.29 12.65
CA PHE A 171 5.07 -16.75 12.64
C PHE A 171 5.80 -17.39 13.84
N VAL A 172 7.04 -16.97 14.12
CA VAL A 172 7.83 -17.48 15.26
C VAL A 172 7.22 -17.06 16.60
N ILE A 173 6.72 -15.82 16.71
CA ILE A 173 6.02 -15.36 17.91
C ILE A 173 4.76 -16.21 18.15
N SER A 174 3.96 -16.46 17.11
CA SER A 174 2.78 -17.32 17.19
C SER A 174 3.15 -18.77 17.54
N PHE A 175 4.29 -19.27 17.07
CA PHE A 175 4.83 -20.57 17.49
C PHE A 175 5.11 -20.61 18.99
N GLY A 176 5.77 -19.58 19.52
CA GLY A 176 6.03 -19.46 20.95
C GLY A 176 4.74 -19.42 21.77
N ILE A 177 3.80 -18.55 21.41
CA ILE A 177 2.53 -18.37 22.14
C ILE A 177 1.72 -19.68 22.17
N ARG A 178 1.61 -20.38 21.04
CA ARG A 178 0.88 -21.66 20.94
C ARG A 178 1.53 -22.79 21.75
N SER A 179 2.81 -22.68 22.10
CA SER A 179 3.42 -23.68 23.00
C SER A 179 3.01 -23.50 24.47
N PHE A 180 2.46 -22.33 24.85
CA PHE A 180 2.04 -22.00 26.21
C PHE A 180 0.53 -22.04 26.43
N TRP A 181 -0.27 -22.12 25.36
CA TRP A 181 -1.73 -22.17 25.36
C TRP A 181 -2.22 -23.48 24.74
#